data_AF-A0A377Z0Q0-F1
#
_entry.id   AF-A0A377Z0Q0-F1
#
_cell.length_a   1.000
_cell.length_b   1.000
_cell.length_c   1.000
_cell.angle_alpha   90.00
_cell.angle_beta   90.00
_cell.angle_gamma   90.00
#
_symmetry.space_group_name_H-M   'P 1'
#
loop_
_entity.id
_entity.type
_entity.pdbx_description
1 polymer ?
#
loop_
_entity_poly.entity_id
_entity_poly.type
_entity_poly.pdbx_seq_one_letter_code
_entity_poly.pdbx_strand_id
1 'polypeptide(L)'
;MAKITKEMIARILAHVGGAANVAQAGNCMTRLRLTLRDESLADSAAIRQIDGVMGVIVSDEQFQVVLGPGKAQTAAEMMNGLLEAAPAAAPTLADVAAEKKQALKGRQTSAVQKFLAKFATIFTPLIPGFIAVGLLLGFATLAEQVFVLENAHPNASLVALIGYMKVFSKGMFTFLSILIGYNAQKAFGGSGVNGAIIASLFVLGYNPEATSGFYAGISTFFGHGIDPRGNIIGVLIAAILGAWVERQVRRVMPANLDMILTSAVTLLIMGAVTFTVIMPIGGWLFTGMSWLFLHLNGNPFGSAVLAGLFLLAVMFGVHQGFVPVYFALVDAQGFNSLFPILAMAGPGRWGRRWRCSGGRSAIRCCEPRLKGRLFRASSGLASR
;
A
#
# COMPACT_ATOMS: atom_id res chain seq x y z
N MET A 1 20.78 -24.47 18.70
CA MET A 1 19.97 -24.83 17.51
C MET A 1 20.41 -23.99 16.32
N ALA A 2 20.53 -24.58 15.13
CA ALA A 2 21.00 -23.89 13.93
C ALA A 2 20.09 -22.72 13.51
N LYS A 3 20.71 -21.60 13.09
CA LYS A 3 20.06 -20.39 12.57
C LYS A 3 19.67 -20.64 11.11
N ILE A 4 18.54 -20.09 10.65
CA ILE A 4 18.17 -20.15 9.22
C ILE A 4 19.16 -19.29 8.43
N THR A 5 19.85 -19.90 7.46
CA THR A 5 20.81 -19.25 6.58
C THR A 5 20.32 -19.22 5.13
N LYS A 6 20.91 -18.34 4.32
CA LYS A 6 20.54 -18.22 2.91
C LYS A 6 20.89 -19.50 2.13
N GLU A 7 21.98 -20.15 2.51
CA GLU A 7 22.46 -21.40 1.92
C GLU A 7 21.47 -22.55 2.19
N MET A 8 20.91 -22.60 3.40
CA MET A 8 19.87 -23.58 3.77
C MET A 8 18.63 -23.42 2.88
N ILE A 9 18.14 -22.18 2.71
CA ILE A 9 16.96 -21.91 1.88
C ILE A 9 17.24 -22.17 0.40
N ALA A 10 18.45 -21.84 -0.08
CA ALA A 10 18.86 -22.15 -1.45
C ALA A 10 18.91 -23.66 -1.72
N ARG A 11 19.38 -24.45 -0.73
CA ARG A 11 19.34 -25.92 -0.80
C ARG A 11 17.90 -26.45 -0.83
N ILE A 12 17.03 -25.97 0.05
CA ILE A 12 15.61 -26.34 0.03
C ILE A 12 15.00 -26.02 -1.34
N LEU A 13 15.26 -24.82 -1.88
CA LEU A 13 14.77 -24.41 -3.19
C LEU A 13 15.26 -25.31 -4.33
N ALA A 14 16.52 -25.73 -4.30
CA ALA A 14 17.08 -26.66 -5.29
C ALA A 14 16.39 -28.02 -5.23
N HIS A 15 16.15 -28.56 -4.03
CA HIS A 15 15.54 -29.87 -3.84
C HIS A 15 14.01 -29.89 -4.06
N VAL A 16 13.34 -28.75 -4.14
CA VAL A 16 11.91 -28.68 -4.52
C VAL A 16 11.71 -28.42 -6.02
N GLY A 17 12.73 -28.61 -6.86
CA GLY A 17 12.63 -28.38 -8.31
C GLY A 17 12.90 -26.95 -8.76
N GLY A 18 13.45 -26.10 -7.88
CA GLY A 18 13.85 -24.73 -8.20
C GLY A 18 12.72 -23.69 -8.14
N ALA A 19 13.07 -22.44 -8.41
CA ALA A 19 12.15 -21.31 -8.30
C ALA A 19 10.94 -21.39 -9.23
N ALA A 20 11.11 -21.99 -10.42
CA ALA A 20 10.02 -22.16 -11.37
C ALA A 20 8.92 -23.11 -10.87
N ASN A 21 9.26 -24.02 -9.94
CA ASN A 21 8.32 -24.99 -9.39
C ASN A 21 7.55 -24.47 -8.17
N VAL A 22 8.00 -23.39 -7.53
CA VAL A 22 7.33 -22.83 -6.35
C VAL A 22 6.34 -21.75 -6.77
N ALA A 23 5.05 -22.03 -6.64
CA ALA A 23 3.98 -21.08 -6.94
C ALA A 23 3.80 -20.05 -5.81
N GLN A 24 3.90 -20.48 -4.55
CA GLN A 24 3.77 -19.61 -3.39
C GLN A 24 4.61 -20.14 -2.23
N ALA A 25 5.26 -19.23 -1.49
CA ALA A 25 5.92 -19.54 -0.24
C ALA A 25 5.29 -18.76 0.91
N GLY A 26 4.76 -19.49 1.90
CA GLY A 26 4.22 -18.95 3.14
C GLY A 26 4.76 -19.70 4.35
N ASN A 27 4.22 -19.43 5.52
CA ASN A 27 4.60 -20.15 6.73
C ASN A 27 3.45 -20.20 7.74
N CYS A 28 3.55 -21.18 8.64
CA CYS A 28 2.83 -21.15 9.91
C CYS A 28 3.83 -21.01 11.08
N MET A 29 3.48 -21.49 12.28
CA MET A 29 4.32 -21.40 13.48
C MET A 29 5.67 -22.13 13.30
N THR A 30 5.65 -23.37 12.80
CA THR A 30 6.82 -24.26 12.79
C THR A 30 7.23 -24.72 11.39
N ARG A 31 6.45 -24.38 10.36
CA ARG A 31 6.61 -24.94 9.00
C ARG A 31 6.68 -23.85 7.95
N LEU A 32 7.66 -23.97 7.06
CA LEU A 32 7.69 -23.32 5.76
C LEU A 32 6.70 -24.07 4.86
N ARG A 33 5.73 -23.36 4.28
CA ARG A 33 4.69 -23.93 3.42
C ARG A 33 4.95 -23.49 1.98
N LEU A 34 5.12 -24.45 1.10
CA LEU A 34 5.36 -24.23 -0.32
C LEU A 34 4.19 -24.82 -1.09
N THR A 35 3.55 -24.01 -1.93
CA THR A 35 2.66 -24.50 -2.97
C THR A 35 3.51 -24.77 -4.19
N LEU A 36 3.65 -26.05 -4.55
CA LEU A 36 4.44 -26.47 -5.70
C LEU A 36 3.54 -26.63 -6.93
N ARG A 37 4.09 -26.41 -8.13
CA ARG A 37 3.38 -26.67 -9.39
C ARG A 37 3.38 -28.15 -9.75
N ASP A 38 4.50 -28.81 -9.45
CA ASP A 38 4.70 -30.24 -9.64
C ASP A 38 5.41 -30.81 -8.41
N GLU A 39 4.69 -31.62 -7.63
CA GLU A 39 5.24 -32.25 -6.42
C GLU A 39 6.25 -33.37 -6.73
N SER A 40 6.22 -33.95 -7.93
CA SER A 40 7.14 -35.03 -8.32
C SER A 40 8.60 -34.58 -8.41
N LEU A 41 8.83 -33.28 -8.59
CA LEU A 41 10.16 -32.66 -8.62
C LEU A 41 10.75 -32.43 -7.22
N ALA A 42 9.98 -32.67 -6.15
CA ALA A 42 10.41 -32.41 -4.79
C ALA A 42 11.05 -33.64 -4.12
N ASP A 43 12.34 -33.55 -3.83
CA ASP A 43 13.10 -34.57 -3.11
C ASP A 43 12.93 -34.40 -1.58
N SER A 44 11.89 -35.02 -1.06
CA SER A 44 11.60 -35.04 0.37
C SER A 44 12.70 -35.70 1.22
N ALA A 45 13.43 -36.67 0.65
CA ALA A 45 14.47 -37.40 1.38
C ALA A 45 15.71 -36.52 1.56
N ALA A 46 16.15 -35.83 0.49
CA ALA A 46 17.26 -34.89 0.56
C ALA A 46 16.95 -33.70 1.47
N ILE A 47 15.73 -33.18 1.46
CA ILE A 47 15.34 -32.04 2.30
C ILE A 47 15.39 -32.39 3.79
N ARG A 48 15.05 -33.63 4.17
CA ARG A 48 15.15 -34.10 5.57
C ARG A 48 16.59 -34.19 6.08
N GLN A 49 17.58 -34.29 5.19
CA GLN A 49 19.00 -34.34 5.56
C GLN A 49 19.63 -32.95 5.73
N ILE A 50 18.89 -31.87 5.44
CA ILE A 50 19.39 -30.51 5.61
C ILE A 50 19.41 -30.15 7.10
N ASP A 51 20.58 -29.76 7.60
CA ASP A 51 20.75 -29.31 8.99
C ASP A 51 19.74 -28.21 9.37
N GLY A 52 18.94 -28.48 10.40
CA GLY A 52 17.89 -27.59 10.88
C GLY A 52 16.49 -27.87 10.32
N VAL A 53 16.34 -28.81 9.38
CA VAL A 53 15.05 -29.38 9.00
C VAL A 53 14.69 -30.50 9.98
N MET A 54 13.54 -30.37 10.64
CA MET A 54 13.02 -31.35 11.60
C MET A 54 12.10 -32.39 10.94
N GLY A 55 11.63 -32.12 9.73
CA GLY A 55 10.74 -33.00 8.99
C GLY A 55 10.19 -32.37 7.72
N VAL A 56 9.58 -33.22 6.90
CA VAL A 56 8.87 -32.81 5.68
C VAL A 56 7.52 -33.53 5.69
N ILE A 57 6.46 -32.74 5.55
CA ILE A 57 5.07 -33.20 5.49
C ILE A 57 4.51 -32.77 4.14
N VAL A 58 3.98 -33.73 3.39
CA VAL A 58 3.23 -33.47 2.16
C VAL A 58 1.76 -33.67 2.49
N SER A 59 0.93 -32.69 2.15
CA SER A 59 -0.53 -32.75 2.26
C SER A 59 -1.10 -32.29 0.92
N ASP A 60 -2.32 -32.70 0.57
CA ASP A 60 -2.93 -32.61 -0.78
C ASP A 60 -2.83 -31.25 -1.51
N GLU A 61 -2.48 -30.15 -0.83
CA GLU A 61 -2.30 -28.82 -1.43
C GLU A 61 -0.97 -28.11 -1.08
N GLN A 62 -0.14 -28.65 -0.18
CA GLN A 62 1.05 -27.96 0.33
C GLN A 62 2.19 -28.91 0.73
N PHE A 63 3.38 -28.58 0.22
CA PHE A 63 4.65 -29.14 0.66
C PHE A 63 5.18 -28.37 1.87
N GLN A 64 5.31 -29.01 3.03
CA GLN A 64 5.63 -28.36 4.29
C GLN A 64 6.98 -28.82 4.85
N VAL A 65 7.92 -27.89 5.03
CA VAL A 65 9.21 -28.15 5.67
C VAL A 65 9.15 -27.68 7.12
N VAL A 66 9.28 -28.61 8.07
CA VAL A 66 9.26 -28.34 9.50
C VAL A 66 10.63 -27.82 9.94
N LEU A 67 10.68 -26.57 10.41
CA LEU A 67 11.91 -25.88 10.81
C LEU A 67 11.94 -25.55 12.31
N GLY A 68 10.78 -25.64 12.97
CA GLY A 68 10.59 -25.30 14.37
C GLY A 68 10.05 -23.87 14.59
N PRO A 69 9.56 -23.58 15.81
CA PRO A 69 8.91 -22.31 16.13
C PRO A 69 9.87 -21.12 15.97
N GLY A 70 9.35 -19.98 15.50
CA GLY A 70 10.11 -18.74 15.30
C GLY A 70 11.05 -18.72 14.07
N LYS A 71 11.24 -19.85 13.38
CA LYS A 71 12.14 -19.95 12.20
C LYS A 71 11.42 -19.97 10.85
N ALA A 72 10.19 -20.48 10.85
CA ALA A 72 9.41 -20.67 9.64
C ALA A 72 9.13 -19.35 8.89
N GLN A 73 8.89 -18.26 9.62
CA GLN A 73 8.68 -16.94 9.02
C GLN A 73 9.94 -16.40 8.34
N THR A 74 11.08 -16.45 9.03
CA THR A 74 12.37 -16.04 8.45
C THR A 74 12.72 -16.87 7.22
N ALA A 75 12.44 -18.18 7.26
CA ALA A 75 12.63 -19.06 6.10
C ALA A 75 11.73 -18.69 4.92
N ALA A 76 10.45 -18.36 5.16
CA ALA A 76 9.54 -17.93 4.12
C ALA A 76 9.91 -16.56 3.53
N GLU A 77 10.34 -15.60 4.35
CA GLU A 77 10.83 -14.29 3.89
C GLU A 77 12.08 -14.46 3.01
N MET A 78 13.03 -15.30 3.43
CA MET A 78 14.22 -15.61 2.64
C MET A 78 13.89 -16.36 1.34
N MET A 79 12.95 -17.31 1.39
CA MET A 79 12.50 -18.07 0.21
C MET A 79 11.84 -17.13 -0.80
N ASN A 80 10.90 -16.29 -0.35
CA ASN A 80 10.28 -15.27 -1.21
C ASN A 80 11.32 -14.32 -1.82
N GLY A 81 12.36 -13.93 -1.06
CA GLY A 81 13.46 -13.13 -1.60
C GLY A 81 14.27 -13.83 -2.70
N LEU A 82 14.42 -15.16 -2.65
CA LEU A 82 15.05 -15.95 -3.72
C LEU A 82 14.14 -16.11 -4.93
N LEU A 83 12.83 -16.31 -4.71
CA LEU A 83 11.84 -16.40 -5.79
C LEU A 83 11.71 -15.08 -6.57
N GLU A 84 11.77 -13.93 -5.88
CA GLU A 84 11.80 -12.60 -6.51
C GLU A 84 13.08 -12.32 -7.31
N ALA A 85 14.17 -13.04 -7.03
CA ALA A 85 15.47 -12.88 -7.69
C ALA A 85 15.67 -13.86 -8.86
N ALA A 86 14.84 -14.89 -8.96
CA ALA A 86 14.93 -15.88 -10.03
C ALA A 86 14.15 -15.42 -11.29
N PRO A 87 14.68 -15.65 -12.49
CA PRO A 87 13.93 -15.40 -13.72
C PRO A 87 12.82 -16.45 -13.87
N ALA A 88 11.55 -16.05 -13.72
CA ALA A 88 10.40 -16.92 -13.95
C ALA A 88 9.93 -16.87 -15.42
N ALA A 89 9.48 -18.02 -15.94
CA ALA A 89 8.90 -18.16 -17.27
C ALA A 89 7.41 -17.76 -17.31
N ALA A 90 7.03 -17.13 -18.43
CA ALA A 90 5.74 -16.53 -18.81
C ALA A 90 5.28 -15.30 -17.99
N PRO A 91 5.12 -14.12 -18.62
CA PRO A 91 4.85 -12.87 -17.91
C PRO A 91 3.39 -12.73 -17.50
N THR A 92 3.14 -12.61 -16.21
CA THR A 92 1.91 -12.08 -15.63
C THR A 92 1.95 -10.53 -15.58
N LEU A 93 0.82 -9.88 -15.33
CA LEU A 93 0.76 -8.41 -15.13
C LEU A 93 1.66 -7.93 -13.97
N ALA A 94 2.01 -8.81 -13.02
CA ALA A 94 3.00 -8.56 -11.99
C ALA A 94 4.44 -8.56 -12.54
N ASP A 95 4.72 -9.33 -13.58
CA ASP A 95 6.04 -9.44 -14.22
C ASP A 95 6.35 -8.22 -15.12
N VAL A 96 5.34 -7.62 -15.77
CA VAL A 96 5.49 -6.33 -16.46
C VAL A 96 5.82 -5.20 -15.47
N ALA A 97 5.28 -5.28 -14.25
CA ALA A 97 5.64 -4.37 -13.17
C ALA A 97 7.03 -4.68 -12.59
N ALA A 98 7.44 -5.95 -12.51
CA ALA A 98 8.74 -6.40 -12.01
C ALA A 98 9.90 -6.11 -12.98
N GLU A 99 9.74 -6.33 -14.29
CA GLU A 99 10.72 -5.95 -15.33
C GLU A 99 10.94 -4.44 -15.34
N LYS A 100 9.85 -3.64 -15.22
CA LYS A 100 9.99 -2.18 -15.05
C LYS A 100 10.66 -1.81 -13.73
N LYS A 101 10.41 -2.54 -12.64
CA LYS A 101 11.05 -2.34 -11.32
C LYS A 101 12.55 -2.65 -11.36
N GLN A 102 12.98 -3.68 -12.10
CA GLN A 102 14.40 -4.01 -12.30
C GLN A 102 15.09 -3.03 -13.27
N ALA A 103 14.44 -2.63 -14.37
CA ALA A 103 14.93 -1.60 -15.28
C ALA A 103 15.04 -0.21 -14.62
N LEU A 104 14.22 0.07 -13.59
CA LEU A 104 14.31 1.27 -12.77
C LEU A 104 15.44 1.18 -11.74
N LYS A 105 15.68 0.02 -11.10
CA LYS A 105 16.78 -0.15 -10.13
C LYS A 105 18.16 0.20 -10.71
N GLY A 106 18.41 -0.09 -11.99
CA GLY A 106 19.65 0.31 -12.69
C GLY A 106 19.77 1.82 -12.99
N ARG A 107 18.66 2.57 -12.94
CA ARG A 107 18.61 4.04 -13.11
C ARG A 107 18.49 4.80 -11.78
N GLN A 108 18.33 4.11 -10.66
CA GLN A 108 18.09 4.73 -9.36
C GLN A 108 19.38 4.88 -8.55
N THR A 109 20.10 5.97 -8.79
CA THR A 109 21.38 6.29 -8.13
C THR A 109 21.21 7.03 -6.80
N SER A 110 20.06 7.68 -6.55
CA SER A 110 19.83 8.50 -5.36
C SER A 110 19.01 7.81 -4.25
N ALA A 111 19.36 8.08 -2.99
CA ALA A 111 18.62 7.61 -1.81
C ALA A 111 17.13 7.99 -1.84
N VAL A 112 16.82 9.18 -2.39
CA VAL A 112 15.44 9.65 -2.57
C VAL A 112 14.66 8.74 -3.53
N GLN A 113 15.30 8.30 -4.61
CA GLN A 113 14.66 7.42 -5.59
C GLN A 113 14.38 6.03 -5.00
N LYS A 114 15.30 5.50 -4.18
CA LYS A 114 15.11 4.23 -3.45
C LYS A 114 13.98 4.34 -2.43
N PHE A 115 13.87 5.46 -1.72
CA PHE A 115 12.75 5.73 -0.82
C PHE A 115 11.42 5.81 -1.58
N LEU A 116 11.36 6.59 -2.66
CA LEU A 116 10.16 6.70 -3.50
C LEU A 116 9.74 5.36 -4.11
N ALA A 117 10.69 4.50 -4.49
CA ALA A 117 10.41 3.16 -4.97
C ALA A 117 9.79 2.28 -3.88
N LYS A 118 10.32 2.31 -2.66
CA LYS A 118 9.70 1.62 -1.51
C LYS A 118 8.32 2.20 -1.19
N PHE A 119 8.18 3.52 -1.20
CA PHE A 119 6.90 4.18 -0.98
C PHE A 119 5.85 3.74 -2.01
N ALA A 120 6.23 3.64 -3.29
CA ALA A 120 5.35 3.16 -4.34
C ALA A 120 4.83 1.73 -4.11
N THR A 121 5.63 0.86 -3.48
CA THR A 121 5.19 -0.51 -3.16
C THR A 121 4.06 -0.57 -2.14
N ILE A 122 3.83 0.49 -1.35
CA ILE A 122 2.71 0.57 -0.40
C ILE A 122 1.38 0.74 -1.15
N PHE A 123 1.39 1.53 -2.23
CA PHE A 123 0.19 1.93 -2.97
C PHE A 123 -0.07 1.07 -4.21
N THR A 124 0.95 0.43 -4.79
CA THR A 124 0.80 -0.38 -6.01
C THR A 124 -0.28 -1.47 -5.86
N PRO A 125 -0.36 -2.22 -4.74
CA PRO A 125 -1.42 -3.21 -4.55
C PRO A 125 -2.84 -2.61 -4.50
N LEU A 126 -2.97 -1.32 -4.22
CA LEU A 126 -4.26 -0.63 -4.08
C LEU A 126 -4.81 -0.09 -5.42
N ILE A 127 -3.95 0.03 -6.45
CA ILE A 127 -4.29 0.65 -7.74
C ILE A 127 -5.53 -0.01 -8.40
N PRO A 128 -5.62 -1.35 -8.53
CA PRO A 128 -6.79 -1.97 -9.17
C PRO A 128 -8.09 -1.67 -8.43
N GLY A 129 -8.06 -1.71 -7.09
CA GLY A 129 -9.21 -1.38 -6.25
C GLY A 129 -9.64 0.08 -6.43
N PHE A 130 -8.70 1.01 -6.50
CA PHE A 130 -9.00 2.43 -6.75
C PHE A 130 -9.64 2.67 -8.12
N ILE A 131 -9.21 1.96 -9.15
CA ILE A 131 -9.80 2.08 -10.50
C ILE A 131 -11.27 1.62 -10.46
N ALA A 132 -11.53 0.45 -9.90
CA ALA A 132 -12.90 -0.10 -9.83
C ALA A 132 -13.84 0.83 -9.05
N VAL A 133 -13.42 1.22 -7.85
CA VAL A 133 -14.20 2.09 -6.96
C VAL A 133 -14.40 3.48 -7.58
N GLY A 134 -13.37 4.06 -8.21
CA GLY A 134 -13.45 5.35 -8.86
C GLY A 134 -14.42 5.37 -10.04
N LEU A 135 -14.44 4.30 -10.85
CA LEU A 135 -15.41 4.16 -11.94
C LEU A 135 -16.85 4.06 -11.40
N LEU A 136 -17.07 3.22 -10.38
CA LEU A 136 -18.39 3.11 -9.74
C LEU A 136 -18.85 4.46 -9.17
N LEU A 137 -17.98 5.19 -8.49
CA LEU A 137 -18.31 6.53 -7.99
C LEU A 137 -18.64 7.51 -9.11
N GLY A 138 -17.84 7.52 -10.17
CA GLY A 138 -18.03 8.40 -11.32
C GLY A 138 -19.37 8.17 -12.00
N PHE A 139 -19.72 6.92 -12.29
CA PHE A 139 -21.03 6.59 -12.86
C PHE A 139 -22.18 6.91 -11.91
N ALA A 140 -22.04 6.61 -10.61
CA ALA A 140 -23.09 6.87 -9.64
C ALA A 140 -23.35 8.37 -9.45
N THR A 141 -22.30 9.19 -9.41
CA THR A 141 -22.43 10.65 -9.28
C THR A 141 -22.99 11.30 -10.54
N LEU A 142 -22.60 10.83 -11.73
CA LEU A 142 -23.21 11.27 -12.99
C LEU A 142 -24.70 10.91 -13.05
N ALA A 143 -25.06 9.67 -12.71
CA ALA A 143 -26.46 9.23 -12.70
C ALA A 143 -27.31 10.01 -11.68
N GLU A 144 -26.76 10.30 -10.51
CA GLU A 144 -27.43 11.14 -9.51
C GLU A 144 -27.67 12.56 -10.01
N GLN A 145 -26.67 13.16 -10.66
CA GLN A 145 -26.78 14.51 -11.21
C GLN A 145 -27.85 14.61 -12.30
N VAL A 146 -27.93 13.62 -13.18
CA VAL A 146 -28.86 13.64 -14.33
C VAL A 146 -30.28 13.25 -13.94
N PHE A 147 -30.45 12.26 -13.05
CA PHE A 147 -31.75 11.61 -12.85
C PHE A 147 -32.39 11.88 -11.48
N VAL A 148 -31.63 12.41 -10.50
CA VAL A 148 -32.08 12.53 -9.10
C VAL A 148 -32.15 13.97 -8.62
N LEU A 149 -31.06 14.75 -8.71
CA LEU A 149 -30.93 16.02 -7.98
C LEU A 149 -31.96 17.11 -8.35
N GLU A 150 -32.44 17.15 -9.60
CA GLU A 150 -33.47 18.12 -10.04
C GLU A 150 -34.84 17.45 -10.32
N ASN A 151 -35.01 16.20 -9.90
CA ASN A 151 -36.24 15.44 -10.13
C ASN A 151 -37.09 15.42 -8.85
N ALA A 152 -38.32 15.91 -8.92
CA ALA A 152 -39.23 15.97 -7.77
C ALA A 152 -39.68 14.58 -7.28
N HIS A 153 -39.70 13.57 -8.17
CA HIS A 153 -40.09 12.20 -7.87
C HIS A 153 -39.10 11.20 -8.52
N PRO A 154 -37.87 11.09 -8.00
CA PRO A 154 -36.88 10.19 -8.56
C PRO A 154 -37.29 8.73 -8.32
N ASN A 155 -37.01 7.86 -9.29
CA ASN A 155 -37.31 6.45 -9.18
C ASN A 155 -36.53 5.81 -8.01
N ALA A 156 -37.25 5.23 -7.04
CA ALA A 156 -36.67 4.65 -5.83
C ALA A 156 -35.62 3.55 -6.13
N SER A 157 -35.85 2.70 -7.14
CA SER A 157 -34.92 1.65 -7.55
C SER A 157 -33.63 2.23 -8.12
N LEU A 158 -33.72 3.34 -8.86
CA LEU A 158 -32.54 4.04 -9.39
C LEU A 158 -31.72 4.68 -8.28
N VAL A 159 -32.38 5.34 -7.31
CA VAL A 159 -31.71 5.91 -6.13
C VAL A 159 -31.02 4.81 -5.32
N ALA A 160 -31.67 3.66 -5.13
CA ALA A 160 -31.07 2.51 -4.45
C ALA A 160 -29.83 1.96 -5.20
N LEU A 161 -29.89 1.85 -6.53
CA LEU A 161 -28.76 1.42 -7.35
C LEU A 161 -27.57 2.41 -7.27
N ILE A 162 -27.85 3.71 -7.36
CA ILE A 162 -26.83 4.77 -7.19
C ILE A 162 -26.20 4.66 -5.81
N GLY A 163 -27.02 4.50 -4.76
CA GLY A 163 -26.56 4.30 -3.40
C GLY A 163 -25.64 3.08 -3.26
N TYR A 164 -26.06 1.94 -3.82
CA TYR A 164 -25.27 0.70 -3.83
C TYR A 164 -23.88 0.89 -4.47
N MET A 165 -23.80 1.57 -5.62
CA MET A 165 -22.53 1.88 -6.27
C MET A 165 -21.63 2.79 -5.41
N LYS A 166 -22.22 3.79 -4.74
CA LYS A 166 -21.48 4.70 -3.84
C LYS A 166 -20.95 4.01 -2.58
N VAL A 167 -21.61 2.97 -2.08
CA VAL A 167 -21.19 2.25 -0.86
C VAL A 167 -19.77 1.70 -0.99
N PHE A 168 -19.39 1.17 -2.16
CA PHE A 168 -18.02 0.68 -2.39
C PHE A 168 -16.96 1.77 -2.22
N SER A 169 -17.29 3.00 -2.62
CA SER A 169 -16.42 4.16 -2.43
C SER A 169 -16.31 4.56 -0.98
N LYS A 170 -17.45 4.64 -0.29
CA LYS A 170 -17.46 4.92 1.15
C LYS A 170 -16.64 3.88 1.92
N GLY A 171 -16.80 2.60 1.61
CA GLY A 171 -16.03 1.52 2.22
C GLY A 171 -14.52 1.64 1.97
N MET A 172 -14.11 1.77 0.70
CA MET A 172 -12.69 1.89 0.35
C MET A 172 -12.01 3.07 1.03
N PHE A 173 -12.61 4.27 1.00
CA PHE A 173 -12.01 5.46 1.61
C PHE A 173 -12.02 5.41 3.15
N THR A 174 -13.04 4.80 3.76
CA THR A 174 -13.10 4.62 5.22
C THR A 174 -11.98 3.72 5.72
N PHE A 175 -11.70 2.61 5.02
CA PHE A 175 -10.70 1.62 5.43
C PHE A 175 -9.35 1.76 4.72
N LEU A 176 -9.17 2.83 3.94
CA LEU A 176 -7.95 3.07 3.17
C LEU A 176 -6.70 3.07 4.06
N SER A 177 -6.79 3.70 5.23
CA SER A 177 -5.71 3.73 6.22
C SER A 177 -5.28 2.32 6.64
N ILE A 178 -6.23 1.40 6.85
CA ILE A 178 -5.92 0.02 7.27
C ILE A 178 -5.16 -0.71 6.16
N LEU A 179 -5.60 -0.57 4.90
CA LEU A 179 -4.93 -1.14 3.74
C LEU A 179 -3.51 -0.59 3.56
N ILE A 180 -3.33 0.71 3.77
CA ILE A 180 -2.03 1.38 3.74
C ILE A 180 -1.13 0.87 4.87
N GLY A 181 -1.64 0.79 6.10
CA GLY A 181 -0.87 0.29 7.25
C GLY A 181 -0.39 -1.14 7.05
N TYR A 182 -1.26 -2.01 6.52
CA TYR A 182 -0.91 -3.39 6.18
C TYR A 182 0.25 -3.46 5.17
N ASN A 183 0.12 -2.74 4.05
CA ASN A 183 1.13 -2.74 2.99
C ASN A 183 2.43 -2.06 3.45
N ALA A 184 2.32 -0.97 4.22
CA ALA A 184 3.46 -0.23 4.75
C ALA A 184 4.27 -1.09 5.71
N GLN A 185 3.64 -1.75 6.68
CA GLN A 185 4.38 -2.56 7.63
C GLN A 185 5.07 -3.75 6.94
N LYS A 186 4.41 -4.39 5.96
CA LYS A 186 5.03 -5.42 5.10
C LYS A 186 6.21 -4.89 4.29
N ALA A 187 6.06 -3.74 3.62
CA ALA A 187 7.10 -3.15 2.79
C ALA A 187 8.38 -2.81 3.58
N PHE A 188 8.26 -2.63 4.89
CA PHE A 188 9.38 -2.32 5.80
C PHE A 188 9.84 -3.53 6.64
N GLY A 189 9.30 -4.72 6.39
CA GLY A 189 9.76 -5.99 6.97
C GLY A 189 9.14 -6.36 8.32
N GLY A 190 7.93 -5.87 8.61
CA GLY A 190 7.12 -6.30 9.75
C GLY A 190 5.86 -7.06 9.31
N SER A 191 5.04 -7.46 10.27
CA SER A 191 3.75 -8.13 10.01
C SER A 191 2.71 -7.14 9.48
N GLY A 192 2.13 -7.44 8.32
CA GLY A 192 1.03 -6.64 7.76
C GLY A 192 -0.17 -6.56 8.69
N VAL A 193 -0.46 -7.64 9.44
CA VAL A 193 -1.59 -7.65 10.39
C VAL A 193 -1.35 -6.66 11.53
N ASN A 194 -0.14 -6.60 12.08
CA ASN A 194 0.20 -5.59 13.08
C ASN A 194 0.09 -4.17 12.50
N GLY A 195 0.50 -3.97 11.25
CA GLY A 195 0.33 -2.69 10.55
C GLY A 195 -1.14 -2.29 10.39
N ALA A 196 -2.02 -3.24 10.08
CA ALA A 196 -3.46 -3.03 10.00
C ALA A 196 -4.07 -2.68 11.37
N ILE A 197 -3.64 -3.34 12.44
CA ILE A 197 -4.10 -3.06 13.82
C ILE A 197 -3.63 -1.68 14.28
N ILE A 198 -2.37 -1.31 14.03
CA ILE A 198 -1.87 0.04 14.36
C ILE A 198 -2.64 1.10 13.55
N ALA A 199 -2.93 0.82 12.28
CA ALA A 199 -3.68 1.74 11.44
C ALA A 199 -5.15 1.89 11.84
N SER A 200 -5.79 0.84 12.38
CA SER A 200 -7.17 0.93 12.84
C SER A 200 -7.33 1.91 14.00
N LEU A 201 -6.28 2.15 14.79
CA LEU A 201 -6.27 3.20 15.83
C LEU A 201 -6.58 4.60 15.28
N PHE A 202 -6.33 4.86 13.99
CA PHE A 202 -6.66 6.12 13.35
C PHE A 202 -8.06 6.15 12.72
N VAL A 203 -8.75 5.00 12.66
CA VAL A 203 -10.12 4.88 12.13
C VAL A 203 -11.15 4.89 13.27
N LEU A 204 -10.76 4.44 14.46
CA LEU A 204 -11.61 4.46 15.64
C LEU A 204 -12.02 5.87 16.05
N GLY A 205 -13.26 6.00 16.50
CA GLY A 205 -13.77 7.16 17.21
C GLY A 205 -13.40 7.10 18.70
N TYR A 206 -12.95 8.23 19.23
CA TYR A 206 -12.57 8.41 20.64
C TYR A 206 -13.54 9.33 21.40
N ASN A 207 -14.75 9.54 20.85
CA ASN A 207 -15.80 10.29 21.52
C ASN A 207 -16.52 9.38 22.54
N PRO A 208 -16.54 9.73 23.85
CA PRO A 208 -17.26 8.97 24.87
C PRO A 208 -18.77 8.84 24.63
N GLU A 209 -19.37 9.78 23.91
CA GLU A 209 -20.81 9.84 23.66
C GLU A 209 -21.25 9.06 22.42
N ALA A 210 -20.30 8.51 21.65
CA ALA A 210 -20.63 7.76 20.44
C ALA A 210 -21.26 6.41 20.79
N THR A 211 -22.52 6.21 20.37
CA THR A 211 -23.29 4.97 20.58
C THR A 211 -23.42 4.11 19.32
N SER A 212 -22.94 4.58 18.17
CA SER A 212 -22.95 3.86 16.90
C SER A 212 -21.70 4.16 16.06
N GLY A 213 -21.23 3.17 15.28
CA GLY A 213 -19.92 3.21 14.59
C GLY A 213 -18.83 2.36 15.26
N PHE A 214 -17.56 2.73 15.04
CA PHE A 214 -16.38 2.05 15.59
C PHE A 214 -15.74 2.90 16.70
N TYR A 215 -16.12 2.69 17.96
CA TYR A 215 -15.67 3.52 19.09
C TYR A 215 -14.80 2.72 20.07
N ALA A 216 -13.73 3.35 20.55
CA ALA A 216 -12.74 2.71 21.42
C ALA A 216 -13.13 2.67 22.91
N GLY A 217 -14.16 3.43 23.31
CA GLY A 217 -14.58 3.56 24.72
C GLY A 217 -13.62 4.37 25.61
N ILE A 218 -12.54 4.91 25.04
CA ILE A 218 -11.60 5.82 25.70
C ILE A 218 -11.50 7.12 24.90
N SER A 219 -11.26 8.23 25.59
CA SER A 219 -11.04 9.55 24.97
C SER A 219 -9.69 10.18 25.35
N THR A 220 -9.05 9.65 26.38
CA THR A 220 -7.77 10.13 26.89
C THR A 220 -6.80 8.98 27.13
N PHE A 221 -5.51 9.26 27.01
CA PHE A 221 -4.42 8.36 27.33
C PHE A 221 -3.38 9.11 28.17
N PHE A 222 -3.15 8.68 29.41
CA PHE A 222 -2.33 9.39 30.40
C PHE A 222 -2.69 10.88 30.57
N GLY A 223 -3.98 11.21 30.57
CA GLY A 223 -4.46 12.59 30.72
C GLY A 223 -4.38 13.46 29.46
N HIS A 224 -3.86 12.94 28.35
CA HIS A 224 -3.85 13.61 27.05
C HIS A 224 -5.02 13.15 26.19
N GLY A 225 -5.70 14.08 25.52
CA GLY A 225 -6.78 13.75 24.57
C GLY A 225 -6.26 12.99 23.36
N ILE A 226 -7.00 11.96 22.94
CA ILE A 226 -6.69 11.18 21.74
C ILE A 226 -7.38 11.82 20.54
N ASP A 227 -6.60 12.26 19.56
CA ASP A 227 -7.12 12.88 18.33
C ASP A 227 -6.50 12.22 17.08
N PRO A 228 -7.24 11.34 16.36
CA PRO A 228 -6.74 10.62 15.19
C PRO A 228 -6.64 11.47 13.91
N ARG A 229 -6.44 12.80 14.01
CA ARG A 229 -6.25 13.70 12.86
C ARG A 229 -4.95 13.39 12.09
N GLY A 230 -4.96 13.67 10.79
CA GLY A 230 -3.81 13.39 9.90
C GLY A 230 -3.68 11.91 9.51
N ASN A 231 -4.80 11.19 9.52
CA ASN A 231 -4.95 9.74 9.46
C ASN A 231 -3.87 8.99 8.63
N ILE A 232 -3.69 9.30 7.35
CA ILE A 232 -2.79 8.50 6.50
C ILE A 232 -1.30 8.75 6.77
N ILE A 233 -0.86 9.98 7.03
CA ILE A 233 0.56 10.24 7.32
C ILE A 233 0.94 9.65 8.69
N GLY A 234 0.06 9.78 9.67
CA GLY A 234 0.21 9.17 10.98
C GLY A 234 0.29 7.65 10.88
N VAL A 235 -0.61 7.03 10.11
CA VAL A 235 -0.60 5.59 9.81
C VAL A 235 0.70 5.14 9.15
N LEU A 236 1.19 5.88 8.15
CA LEU A 236 2.44 5.54 7.46
C LEU A 236 3.63 5.58 8.44
N ILE A 237 3.74 6.65 9.24
CA ILE A 237 4.79 6.77 10.25
C ILE A 237 4.68 5.64 11.27
N ALA A 238 3.48 5.39 11.78
CA ALA A 238 3.22 4.36 12.79
C ALA A 238 3.52 2.95 12.27
N ALA A 239 3.12 2.62 11.03
CA ALA A 239 3.39 1.31 10.43
C ALA A 239 4.87 1.11 10.07
N ILE A 240 5.56 2.16 9.61
CA ILE A 240 7.00 2.10 9.30
C ILE A 240 7.81 1.95 10.60
N LEU A 241 7.50 2.76 11.61
CA LEU A 241 8.13 2.66 12.92
C LEU A 241 7.78 1.32 13.58
N GLY A 242 6.53 0.88 13.46
CA GLY A 242 6.05 -0.42 13.94
C GLY A 242 6.81 -1.59 13.31
N ALA A 243 7.07 -1.55 12.00
CA ALA A 243 7.92 -2.54 11.33
C ALA A 243 9.35 -2.55 11.89
N TRP A 244 9.89 -1.39 12.27
CA TRP A 244 11.20 -1.31 12.90
C TRP A 244 11.16 -1.85 14.34
N VAL A 245 10.20 -1.44 15.16
CA VAL A 245 10.01 -1.92 16.55
C VAL A 245 9.80 -3.43 16.57
N GLU A 246 8.93 -3.97 15.71
CA GLU A 246 8.65 -5.41 15.62
C GLU A 246 9.93 -6.22 15.40
N ARG A 247 10.80 -5.74 14.50
CA ARG A 247 12.09 -6.38 14.24
C ARG A 247 13.07 -6.26 15.40
N GLN A 248 13.02 -5.20 16.21
CA GLN A 248 13.85 -5.10 17.41
C GLN A 248 13.33 -6.03 18.52
N VAL A 249 12.02 -6.06 18.76
CA VAL A 249 11.41 -6.96 19.75
C VAL A 249 11.70 -8.41 19.39
N ARG A 250 11.54 -8.78 18.12
CA ARG A 250 11.83 -10.12 17.59
C ARG A 250 13.28 -10.56 17.80
N ARG A 251 14.25 -9.63 17.84
CA ARG A 251 15.67 -9.96 18.08
C ARG A 251 15.94 -10.37 19.54
N VAL A 252 15.14 -9.86 20.47
CA VAL A 252 15.29 -10.12 21.91
C VAL A 252 14.41 -11.29 22.36
N MET A 253 13.34 -11.60 21.62
CA MET A 253 12.37 -12.63 22.00
C MET A 253 12.90 -14.07 21.83
N PRO A 254 12.72 -14.94 22.84
CA PRO A 254 12.96 -16.38 22.71
C PRO A 254 12.06 -17.00 21.63
N ALA A 255 12.62 -17.95 20.87
CA ALA A 255 11.93 -18.55 19.72
C ALA A 255 10.56 -19.18 20.05
N ASN A 256 10.37 -19.67 21.28
CA ASN A 256 9.12 -20.30 21.73
C ASN A 256 8.00 -19.27 21.94
N LEU A 257 8.34 -18.02 22.24
CA LEU A 257 7.39 -16.96 22.59
C LEU A 257 7.21 -15.93 21.47
N ASP A 258 8.13 -15.90 20.52
CA ASP A 258 8.17 -14.94 19.42
C ASP A 258 6.84 -14.83 18.65
N MET A 259 6.15 -15.95 18.42
CA MET A 259 4.89 -15.92 17.67
C MET A 259 3.80 -15.05 18.33
N ILE A 260 3.74 -14.99 19.66
CA ILE A 260 2.67 -14.31 20.39
C ILE A 260 3.20 -13.01 21.01
N LEU A 261 4.30 -13.09 21.74
CA LEU A 261 4.82 -11.97 22.51
C LEU A 261 5.41 -10.88 21.62
N THR A 262 6.04 -11.21 20.49
CA THR A 262 6.58 -10.17 19.60
C THR A 262 5.47 -9.26 19.09
N SER A 263 4.34 -9.83 18.64
CA SER A 263 3.18 -9.04 18.22
C SER A 263 2.59 -8.23 19.37
N ALA A 264 2.31 -8.87 20.51
CA ALA A 264 1.68 -8.22 21.65
C ALA A 264 2.51 -7.04 22.18
N VAL A 265 3.82 -7.24 22.36
CA VAL A 265 4.74 -6.19 22.83
C VAL A 265 4.88 -5.08 21.79
N THR A 266 4.97 -5.42 20.51
CA THR A 266 5.03 -4.41 19.43
C THR A 266 3.78 -3.54 19.42
N LEU A 267 2.59 -4.14 19.51
CA LEU A 267 1.33 -3.40 19.51
C LEU A 267 1.16 -2.54 20.76
N LEU A 268 1.60 -3.02 21.94
CA LEU A 268 1.57 -2.25 23.18
C LEU A 268 2.48 -1.02 23.10
N ILE A 269 3.71 -1.20 22.63
CA ILE A 269 4.67 -0.10 22.45
C ILE A 269 4.13 0.88 21.40
N MET A 270 3.70 0.37 20.23
CA MET A 270 3.25 1.22 19.14
C MET A 270 1.93 1.93 19.43
N GLY A 271 1.02 1.32 20.20
CA GLY A 271 -0.21 1.98 20.67
C GLY A 271 0.12 3.19 21.54
N ALA A 272 0.99 3.02 22.54
CA ALA A 272 1.43 4.12 23.40
C ALA A 272 2.13 5.24 22.61
N VAL A 273 3.06 4.88 21.71
CA VAL A 273 3.77 5.85 20.85
C VAL A 273 2.79 6.57 19.92
N THR A 274 1.79 5.86 19.39
CA THR A 274 0.80 6.43 18.49
C THR A 274 -0.01 7.53 19.19
N PHE A 275 -0.52 7.25 20.39
CA PHE A 275 -1.32 8.21 21.15
C PHE A 275 -0.51 9.38 21.71
N THR A 276 0.71 9.13 22.20
CA THR A 276 1.51 10.16 22.89
C THR A 276 2.36 11.02 21.96
N VAL A 277 2.75 10.50 20.79
CA VAL A 277 3.68 11.17 19.88
C VAL A 277 3.07 11.40 18.51
N ILE A 278 2.58 10.34 17.85
CA ILE A 278 2.21 10.42 16.42
C ILE A 278 0.94 11.25 16.21
N MET A 279 -0.11 10.99 17.00
CA MET A 279 -1.37 11.73 16.90
C MET A 279 -1.22 13.23 17.21
N PRO A 280 -0.53 13.66 18.31
CA PRO A 280 -0.26 15.08 18.56
C PRO A 280 0.48 15.80 17.43
N ILE A 281 1.48 15.14 16.82
CA ILE A 281 2.18 15.68 15.65
C ILE A 281 1.21 15.86 14.47
N GLY A 282 0.31 14.90 14.24
CA GLY A 282 -0.77 15.01 13.27
C GLY A 282 -1.68 16.21 13.54
N GLY A 283 -2.02 16.45 14.80
CA GLY A 283 -2.77 17.62 15.26
C GLY A 283 -2.06 18.95 14.95
N TRP A 284 -0.76 19.06 15.27
CA TRP A 284 0.02 20.27 14.96
C TRP A 284 0.15 20.53 13.46
N LEU A 285 0.37 19.48 12.66
CA LEU A 285 0.38 19.57 11.20
C LEU A 285 -0.97 20.09 10.68
N PHE A 286 -2.07 19.55 11.21
CA PHE A 286 -3.41 20.01 10.87
C PHE A 286 -3.63 21.48 11.23
N THR A 287 -3.22 21.92 12.42
CA THR A 287 -3.34 23.31 12.85
C THR A 287 -2.55 24.25 11.95
N GLY A 288 -1.30 23.91 11.63
CA GLY A 288 -0.46 24.70 10.74
C GLY A 288 -1.05 24.79 9.33
N MET A 289 -1.59 23.69 8.80
CA MET A 289 -2.25 23.68 7.50
C MET A 289 -3.56 24.49 7.51
N SER A 290 -4.37 24.38 8.56
CA SER A 290 -5.60 25.16 8.71
C SER A 290 -5.31 26.66 8.76
N TRP A 291 -4.28 27.05 9.51
CA TRP A 291 -3.81 28.45 9.54
C TRP A 291 -3.43 28.93 8.14
N LEU A 292 -2.69 28.13 7.38
CA LEU A 292 -2.27 28.47 6.03
C LEU A 292 -3.46 28.66 5.09
N PHE A 293 -4.45 27.76 5.15
CA PHE A 293 -5.66 27.84 4.34
C PHE A 293 -6.47 29.10 4.64
N LEU A 294 -6.64 29.46 5.91
CA LEU A 294 -7.39 30.66 6.30
C LEU A 294 -6.72 31.95 5.81
N HIS A 295 -5.38 32.02 5.81
CA HIS A 295 -4.66 33.26 5.49
C HIS A 295 -4.27 33.40 4.01
N LEU A 296 -4.13 32.29 3.27
CA LEU A 296 -3.71 32.33 1.86
C LEU A 296 -4.86 32.23 0.85
N ASN A 297 -6.08 31.92 1.28
CA ASN A 297 -7.21 31.75 0.35
C ASN A 297 -7.69 33.08 -0.25
N GLY A 298 -7.46 34.21 0.42
CA GLY A 298 -7.95 35.52 0.00
C GLY A 298 -7.26 36.16 -1.22
N ASN A 299 -6.18 35.58 -1.79
CA ASN A 299 -5.53 36.15 -2.97
C ASN A 299 -5.07 35.07 -3.98
N PRO A 300 -5.00 35.40 -5.29
CA PRO A 300 -4.69 34.41 -6.34
C PRO A 300 -3.35 33.67 -6.18
N PHE A 301 -2.34 34.35 -5.63
CA PHE A 301 -1.02 33.74 -5.39
C PHE A 301 -1.07 32.74 -4.23
N GLY A 302 -1.75 33.09 -3.14
CA GLY A 302 -1.98 32.23 -2.01
C GLY A 302 -2.81 31.01 -2.40
N SER A 303 -3.88 31.19 -3.17
CA SER A 303 -4.66 30.07 -3.72
C SER A 303 -3.81 29.15 -4.60
N ALA A 304 -2.88 29.68 -5.40
CA ALA A 304 -1.97 28.87 -6.21
C ALA A 304 -0.98 28.06 -5.35
N VAL A 305 -0.45 28.64 -4.27
CA VAL A 305 0.41 27.95 -3.30
C VAL A 305 -0.38 26.85 -2.57
N LEU A 306 -1.60 27.16 -2.13
CA LEU A 306 -2.50 26.22 -1.46
C LEU A 306 -2.87 25.04 -2.37
N ALA A 307 -3.17 25.29 -3.65
CA ALA A 307 -3.40 24.25 -4.65
C ALA A 307 -2.19 23.31 -4.80
N GLY A 308 -0.97 23.87 -4.80
CA GLY A 308 0.27 23.08 -4.84
C GLY A 308 0.47 22.22 -3.60
N LEU A 309 0.32 22.81 -2.41
CA LEU A 309 0.48 22.12 -1.13
C LEU A 309 -0.58 21.04 -0.90
N PHE A 310 -1.80 21.27 -1.36
CA PHE A 310 -2.86 20.27 -1.25
C PHE A 310 -2.53 18.98 -1.99
N LEU A 311 -1.87 19.04 -3.16
CA LEU A 311 -1.49 17.82 -3.87
C LEU A 311 -0.46 16.98 -3.10
N LEU A 312 0.39 17.63 -2.30
CA LEU A 312 1.25 16.93 -1.34
C LEU A 312 0.41 16.35 -0.18
N ALA A 313 -0.55 17.11 0.33
CA ALA A 313 -1.48 16.67 1.37
C ALA A 313 -2.39 15.51 0.92
N VAL A 314 -2.72 15.42 -0.38
CA VAL A 314 -3.44 14.29 -0.97
C VAL A 314 -2.56 13.05 -1.04
N MET A 315 -1.31 13.21 -1.49
CA MET A 315 -0.35 12.11 -1.57
C MET A 315 -0.07 11.47 -0.21
N PHE A 316 0.00 12.27 0.86
CA PHE A 316 0.16 11.79 2.23
C PHE A 316 -1.16 11.62 2.99
N GLY A 317 -2.31 11.86 2.34
CA GLY A 317 -3.64 11.71 2.89
C GLY A 317 -4.04 12.65 4.05
N VAL A 318 -3.21 13.64 4.37
CA VAL A 318 -3.50 14.69 5.38
C VAL A 318 -4.77 15.47 5.02
N HIS A 319 -5.10 15.58 3.73
CA HIS A 319 -6.29 16.27 3.26
C HIS A 319 -7.63 15.79 3.83
N GLN A 320 -7.72 14.52 4.25
CA GLN A 320 -8.92 13.97 4.88
C GLN A 320 -9.18 14.60 6.26
N GLY A 321 -8.14 15.12 6.91
CA GLY A 321 -8.27 15.88 8.15
C GLY A 321 -8.97 17.23 7.98
N PHE A 322 -9.10 17.76 6.75
CA PHE A 322 -9.71 19.08 6.50
C PHE A 322 -11.23 19.07 6.44
N VAL A 323 -11.90 17.93 6.62
CA VAL A 323 -13.37 17.87 6.63
C VAL A 323 -14.01 18.88 7.60
N PRO A 324 -13.54 19.05 8.85
CA PRO A 324 -14.06 20.10 9.73
C PRO A 324 -13.76 21.51 9.25
N VAL A 325 -12.63 21.73 8.58
CA VAL A 325 -12.26 23.03 7.98
C VAL A 325 -13.24 23.38 6.86
N TYR A 326 -13.61 22.41 6.04
CA TYR A 326 -14.62 22.60 4.99
C TYR A 326 -15.97 23.05 5.56
N PHE A 327 -16.44 22.41 6.64
CA PHE A 327 -17.66 22.82 7.31
C PHE A 327 -17.55 24.22 7.92
N ALA A 328 -16.44 24.53 8.61
CA ALA A 328 -16.21 25.85 9.18
C ALA A 328 -16.17 26.97 8.10
N LEU A 329 -15.61 26.70 6.91
CA LEU A 329 -15.63 27.64 5.80
C LEU A 329 -17.04 27.85 5.23
N VAL A 330 -17.84 26.78 5.13
CA VAL A 330 -19.24 26.88 4.71
C VAL A 330 -20.04 27.69 5.73
N ASP A 331 -19.85 27.46 7.02
CA ASP A 331 -20.55 28.19 8.08
C ASP A 331 -20.14 29.68 8.11
N ALA A 332 -18.85 29.98 7.91
CA ALA A 332 -18.34 31.34 7.98
C ALA A 332 -18.55 32.17 6.70
N GLN A 333 -18.48 31.53 5.51
CA GLN A 333 -18.49 32.22 4.22
C GLN A 333 -19.73 31.89 3.37
N GLY A 334 -20.54 30.91 3.77
CA GLY A 334 -21.66 30.37 3.00
C GLY A 334 -21.25 29.38 1.90
N PHE A 335 -19.94 29.21 1.64
CA PHE A 335 -19.41 28.32 0.62
C PHE A 335 -18.01 27.81 0.96
N ASN A 336 -17.64 26.67 0.37
CA ASN A 336 -16.30 26.12 0.51
C ASN A 336 -15.38 26.62 -0.62
N SER A 337 -14.64 27.69 -0.35
CA SER A 337 -13.66 28.26 -1.28
C SER A 337 -12.47 27.33 -1.56
N LEU A 338 -12.21 26.34 -0.71
CA LEU A 338 -11.11 25.40 -0.92
C LEU A 338 -11.42 24.43 -2.08
N PHE A 339 -12.59 23.78 -2.13
CA PHE A 339 -12.85 22.77 -3.18
C PHE A 339 -12.57 23.24 -4.62
N PRO A 340 -12.97 24.45 -5.06
CA PRO A 340 -12.60 24.98 -6.37
C PRO A 340 -11.08 25.15 -6.56
N ILE A 341 -10.38 25.72 -5.57
CA ILE A 341 -8.92 25.91 -5.59
C ILE A 341 -8.19 24.56 -5.72
N LEU A 342 -8.69 23.57 -4.98
CA LEU A 342 -8.12 22.22 -4.94
C LEU A 342 -8.38 21.46 -6.24
N ALA A 343 -9.59 21.60 -6.81
CA ALA A 343 -9.98 20.99 -8.08
C ALA A 343 -9.12 21.50 -9.25
N MET A 344 -8.71 22.77 -9.22
CA MET A 344 -7.87 23.39 -10.26
C MET A 344 -6.43 22.85 -10.29
N ALA A 345 -5.94 22.28 -9.19
CA ALA A 345 -4.55 21.84 -9.03
C ALA A 345 -4.22 20.61 -9.91
N GLY A 346 -5.18 19.68 -10.04
CA GLY A 346 -5.04 18.47 -10.85
C GLY A 346 -4.91 18.76 -12.34
N PRO A 347 -5.91 19.39 -12.98
CA PRO A 347 -5.88 19.79 -14.40
C PRO A 347 -4.64 20.64 -14.76
N GLY A 348 -4.17 21.50 -13.85
CA GLY A 348 -2.96 22.29 -14.07
C GLY A 348 -1.67 21.46 -14.25
N ARG A 349 -1.55 20.29 -13.63
CA ARG A 349 -0.41 19.36 -13.86
C ARG A 349 -0.49 18.69 -15.23
N TRP A 350 -1.70 18.30 -15.65
CA TRP A 350 -1.92 17.70 -16.97
C TRP A 350 -1.72 18.74 -18.08
N GLY A 351 -2.26 19.96 -17.92
CA GLY A 351 -2.06 21.07 -18.85
C GLY A 351 -0.58 21.44 -19.04
N ARG A 352 0.23 21.48 -17.98
CA ARG A 352 1.69 21.64 -18.11
C ARG A 352 2.35 20.49 -18.86
N ARG A 353 1.96 19.25 -18.57
CA ARG A 353 2.52 18.07 -19.26
C ARG A 353 2.19 18.08 -20.75
N TRP A 354 0.95 18.42 -21.11
CA TRP A 354 0.48 18.58 -22.49
C TRP A 354 1.18 19.75 -23.20
N ARG A 355 1.40 20.88 -22.52
CA ARG A 355 2.16 22.02 -23.07
C ARG A 355 3.63 21.68 -23.29
N CYS A 356 4.24 20.92 -22.38
CA CYS A 356 5.61 20.44 -22.53
C CYS A 356 5.75 19.34 -23.60
N SER A 357 4.75 18.48 -23.78
CA SER A 357 4.75 17.45 -24.83
C SER A 357 4.40 18.02 -26.20
N GLY A 358 3.51 19.01 -26.28
CA GLY A 358 3.07 19.65 -27.52
C GLY A 358 4.12 20.55 -28.19
N GLY A 359 5.11 21.05 -27.44
CA GLY A 359 6.14 21.95 -27.99
C GLY A 359 7.47 21.29 -28.42
N ARG A 360 7.76 20.06 -27.99
CA ARG A 360 9.06 19.40 -28.30
C ARG A 360 8.97 17.96 -28.80
N SER A 361 7.82 17.29 -28.67
CA SER A 361 7.69 15.88 -29.07
C SER A 361 7.29 15.72 -30.54
N ALA A 362 6.60 16.71 -31.12
CA ALA A 362 6.23 16.69 -32.54
C ALA A 362 7.45 16.74 -33.47
N ILE A 363 8.57 17.32 -33.04
CA ILE A 363 9.79 17.48 -33.87
C ILE A 363 10.79 16.31 -33.67
N ARG A 364 10.65 15.49 -32.62
CA ARG A 364 11.57 14.34 -32.38
C ARG A 364 10.95 12.95 -32.55
N CYS A 365 9.63 12.85 -32.78
CA CYS A 365 8.99 11.57 -33.08
C CYS A 365 9.07 11.17 -34.56
N CYS A 366 9.47 12.09 -35.45
CA CYS A 366 9.80 11.76 -36.83
C CYS A 366 11.33 11.61 -36.99
N GLU A 367 11.75 10.35 -37.14
CA GLU A 367 12.99 9.88 -37.81
C GLU A 367 14.26 9.64 -36.95
N PRO A 368 15.03 8.53 -37.10
CA PRO A 368 14.74 7.21 -37.69
C PRO A 368 15.11 6.03 -36.74
N ARG A 369 14.12 5.28 -36.21
CA ARG A 369 14.33 3.89 -35.72
C ARG A 369 13.65 2.83 -36.59
N LEU A 370 13.07 3.24 -37.72
CA LEU A 370 12.39 2.37 -38.69
C LEU A 370 13.27 1.92 -39.87
N LYS A 371 14.47 2.50 -40.07
CA LYS A 371 15.38 2.09 -41.16
C LYS A 371 16.10 0.74 -40.94
N GLY A 372 16.02 0.13 -39.75
CA GLY A 372 16.69 -1.14 -39.45
C GLY A 372 15.84 -2.41 -39.52
N ARG A 373 14.52 -2.32 -39.67
CA ARG A 373 13.61 -3.49 -39.64
C ARG A 373 12.81 -3.75 -40.92
N LEU A 374 12.83 -2.83 -41.88
CA LEU A 374 12.18 -3.02 -43.18
C LEU A 374 13.10 -3.56 -44.29
N PHE A 375 14.42 -3.63 -44.07
CA PHE A 375 15.40 -4.17 -45.05
C PHE A 375 15.84 -5.62 -44.80
N ARG A 376 15.24 -6.32 -43.83
CA ARG A 376 15.53 -7.75 -43.53
C ARG A 376 14.39 -8.71 -43.89
N ALA A 377 13.29 -8.21 -44.45
CA ALA A 377 12.12 -9.00 -44.81
C ALA A 377 11.93 -9.17 -46.34
N SER A 378 12.82 -8.63 -47.18
CA SER A 378 12.73 -8.72 -48.65
C SER A 378 13.88 -9.50 -49.31
N SER A 379 14.70 -10.23 -48.55
CA SER A 379 15.84 -11.00 -49.08
C SER A 379 15.78 -12.49 -48.73
N GLY A 380 14.57 -13.04 -48.54
CA GLY A 380 14.34 -14.45 -48.18
C GLY A 380 13.44 -15.24 -49.16
N LEU A 381 12.96 -14.62 -50.25
CA LEU A 381 12.23 -15.31 -51.33
C LEU A 381 12.98 -15.14 -52.66
N ALA A 382 14.14 -15.79 -52.76
CA ALA A 382 14.82 -16.04 -54.03
C ALA A 382 15.89 -17.12 -53.84
N SER A 383 15.51 -18.35 -53.49
CA SER A 383 16.22 -19.59 -53.87
C SER A 383 15.61 -20.81 -53.19
N ARG A 384 15.02 -21.67 -54.03
CA ARG A 384 14.65 -23.08 -53.80
C ARG A 384 13.43 -23.38 -52.95
#